data_AF-A0A2U1N9U6-F1
#
_entry.id   AF-A0A2U1N9U6-F1
#
_cell.length_a   1.000
_cell.length_b   1.000
_cell.length_c   1.000
_cell.angle_alpha   90.00
_cell.angle_beta   90.00
_cell.angle_gamma   90.00
#
_symmetry.space_group_name_H-M   'P 1'
#
loop_
_entity.id
_entity.type
_entity.pdbx_description
1 polymer ?
#
loop_
_entity_poly.entity_id
_entity_poly.type
_entity_poly.pdbx_seq_one_letter_code
_entity_poly.pdbx_strand_id
1 'polypeptide(L)'
;MNNHTMNGHVSITARLARLANSDDRGRQFFLFFERFRFIYLTDQRDDRRRITRERAFLQQLQSFVRELEGVQDSVLISRTLALLRALVAVQEQRIRAYGRSVIDAGRVAGLLMDYLGDVMHL
;
A
#
# COMPACT_ATOMS: atom_id res chain seq x y z
N MET A 1 16.70 42.63 -17.23
CA MET A 1 16.56 42.21 -15.81
C MET A 1 15.19 42.68 -15.33
N ASN A 2 14.30 41.75 -14.95
CA ASN A 2 13.23 41.91 -13.94
C ASN A 2 12.21 40.75 -14.05
N ASN A 3 12.63 39.55 -13.62
CA ASN A 3 11.67 38.49 -13.29
C ASN A 3 11.18 38.74 -11.87
N HIS A 4 10.12 39.54 -11.74
CA HIS A 4 9.51 39.80 -10.44
C HIS A 4 8.82 38.53 -9.94
N THR A 5 9.39 37.98 -8.85
CA THR A 5 8.85 36.92 -8.01
C THR A 5 7.48 37.31 -7.46
N MET A 6 6.42 37.03 -8.20
CA MET A 6 5.04 37.15 -7.76
C MET A 6 4.64 35.88 -6.97
N ASN A 7 5.37 35.61 -5.87
CA ASN A 7 5.16 34.45 -5.00
C ASN A 7 4.23 34.73 -3.80
N GLY A 8 3.64 35.93 -3.71
CA GLY A 8 2.68 36.28 -2.67
C GLY A 8 1.24 36.02 -3.10
N HIS A 9 0.46 35.30 -2.28
CA HIS A 9 -1.01 35.11 -2.35
C HIS A 9 -1.64 34.06 -3.27
N VAL A 10 -0.90 33.29 -4.07
CA VAL A 10 -1.53 32.18 -4.83
C VAL A 10 -1.55 30.90 -4.00
N SER A 11 -2.74 30.33 -3.77
CA SER A 11 -2.90 29.08 -3.02
C SER A 11 -2.05 27.96 -3.65
N ILE A 12 -1.58 27.03 -2.82
CA ILE A 12 -0.75 25.90 -3.27
C ILE A 12 -1.46 25.14 -4.40
N THR A 13 -2.78 24.97 -4.30
CA THR A 13 -3.63 24.37 -5.33
C THR A 13 -3.58 25.14 -6.65
N ALA A 14 -3.69 26.48 -6.61
CA ALA A 14 -3.65 27.31 -7.81
C ALA A 14 -2.24 27.38 -8.44
N ARG A 15 -1.17 27.24 -7.63
CA ARG A 15 0.22 27.11 -8.13
C ARG A 15 0.45 25.77 -8.82
N LEU A 16 -0.02 24.68 -8.21
CA LEU A 16 0.07 23.33 -8.80
C LEU A 16 -0.74 23.21 -10.08
N ALA A 17 -1.93 23.82 -10.14
CA ALA A 17 -2.76 23.85 -11.35
C ALA A 17 -2.05 24.55 -12.52
N ARG A 18 -1.35 25.68 -12.27
CA ARG A 18 -0.57 26.37 -13.31
C ARG A 18 0.62 25.56 -13.78
N LEU A 19 1.31 24.86 -12.88
CA LEU A 19 2.43 24.00 -13.24
C LEU A 19 1.97 22.78 -14.05
N ALA A 20 0.84 22.18 -13.67
CA ALA A 20 0.23 21.09 -14.44
C ALA A 20 -0.23 21.55 -15.83
N ASN A 21 -0.64 22.81 -15.97
CA ASN A 21 -1.05 23.42 -17.24
C ASN A 21 0.09 24.16 -17.97
N SER A 22 1.36 23.99 -17.58
CA SER A 22 2.49 24.61 -18.27
C SER A 22 2.96 23.75 -19.45
N ASP A 23 3.36 24.37 -20.56
CA ASP A 23 3.94 23.66 -21.73
C ASP A 23 5.30 22.98 -21.43
N ASP A 24 5.85 23.20 -20.24
CA ASP A 24 7.03 22.50 -19.74
C ASP A 24 6.66 21.06 -19.38
N ARG A 25 6.83 20.17 -20.36
CA ARG A 25 6.60 18.73 -20.21
C ARG A 25 7.41 18.14 -19.04
N GLY A 26 8.62 18.61 -18.78
CA GLY A 26 9.44 18.13 -17.66
C GLY A 26 8.79 18.39 -16.31
N ARG A 27 8.23 19.59 -16.12
CA ARG A 27 7.45 19.93 -14.92
C ARG A 27 6.15 19.15 -14.80
N GLN A 28 5.45 18.90 -15.91
CA GLN A 28 4.24 18.07 -15.91
C GLN A 28 4.54 16.63 -15.50
N PHE A 29 5.60 16.03 -16.05
CA PHE A 29 6.05 14.69 -15.68
C PHE A 29 6.43 14.62 -14.20
N PHE A 30 7.23 15.57 -13.70
CA PHE A 30 7.59 15.62 -12.28
C PHE A 30 6.36 15.62 -11.36
N LEU A 31 5.37 16.45 -11.64
CA LEU A 31 4.13 16.51 -10.85
C LEU A 31 3.29 15.23 -10.93
N PHE A 32 3.25 14.60 -12.10
CA PHE A 32 2.57 13.31 -12.28
C PHE A 32 3.24 12.23 -11.42
N PHE A 33 4.58 12.13 -11.44
CA PHE A 33 5.30 11.14 -10.65
C PHE A 33 5.19 11.39 -9.15
N GLU A 34 5.29 12.64 -8.70
CA GLU A 34 5.10 12.93 -7.27
C GLU A 34 3.68 12.60 -6.79
N ARG A 35 2.66 12.87 -7.62
CA ARG A 35 1.27 12.48 -7.31
C ARG A 35 1.11 10.96 -7.26
N PHE A 36 1.67 10.26 -8.25
CA PHE A 36 1.63 8.81 -8.30
C PHE A 36 2.35 8.19 -7.09
N ARG A 37 3.54 8.69 -6.76
CA ARG A 37 4.32 8.29 -5.58
C ARG A 37 3.54 8.50 -4.29
N PHE A 38 2.86 9.64 -4.14
CA PHE A 38 2.05 9.92 -2.96
C PHE A 38 0.92 8.91 -2.79
N ILE A 39 0.12 8.69 -3.85
CA ILE A 39 -0.98 7.70 -3.84
C ILE A 39 -0.46 6.32 -3.49
N TYR A 40 0.65 5.92 -4.12
CA TYR A 40 1.28 4.62 -3.90
C TYR A 40 1.77 4.43 -2.46
N LEU A 41 2.44 5.43 -1.88
CA LEU A 41 2.90 5.38 -0.50
C LEU A 41 1.73 5.35 0.51
N THR A 42 0.63 6.04 0.20
CA THR A 42 -0.60 5.97 1.01
C THR A 42 -1.19 4.57 0.97
N ASP A 43 -1.31 3.97 -0.21
CA ASP A 43 -1.83 2.61 -0.38
C ASP A 43 -0.96 1.58 0.35
N GLN A 44 0.37 1.67 0.22
CA GLN A 44 1.30 0.83 1.01
C GLN A 44 1.11 0.99 2.52
N ARG A 45 0.84 2.20 3.01
CA ARG A 45 0.61 2.45 4.44
C ARG A 45 -0.69 1.79 4.90
N ASP A 46 -1.74 1.87 4.09
CA ASP A 46 -3.03 1.25 4.39
C ASP A 46 -2.96 -0.28 4.30
N ASP A 47 -2.20 -0.83 3.35
CA ASP A 47 -1.88 -2.25 3.28
C ASP A 47 -1.11 -2.73 4.52
N ARG A 48 -0.10 -1.99 4.97
CA ARG A 48 0.60 -2.30 6.24
C ARG A 48 -0.38 -2.30 7.42
N ARG A 49 -1.28 -1.33 7.50
CA ARG A 49 -2.33 -1.27 8.55
C ARG A 49 -3.32 -2.44 8.44
N ARG A 50 -3.67 -2.87 7.23
CA ARG A 50 -4.50 -4.06 6.99
C ARG A 50 -3.78 -5.32 7.48
N ILE A 51 -2.52 -5.52 7.09
CA ILE A 51 -1.68 -6.64 7.53
C ILE A 51 -1.59 -6.70 9.07
N THR A 52 -1.38 -5.56 9.73
CA THR A 52 -1.33 -5.52 11.20
C THR A 52 -2.65 -5.97 11.84
N ARG A 53 -3.79 -5.53 11.30
CA ARG A 53 -5.12 -5.94 11.78
C ARG A 53 -5.37 -7.43 11.51
N GLU A 54 -5.04 -7.91 10.34
CA GLU A 54 -5.19 -9.33 9.98
C GLU A 54 -4.30 -10.23 10.84
N ARG A 55 -3.08 -9.79 11.18
CA ARG A 55 -2.21 -10.51 12.13
C ARG A 55 -2.79 -10.57 13.54
N ALA A 56 -3.36 -9.48 14.04
CA ALA A 56 -4.01 -9.47 15.35
C ALA A 56 -5.21 -10.43 15.37
N PHE A 57 -6.02 -10.44 14.31
CA PHE A 57 -7.13 -11.38 14.16
C PHE A 57 -6.64 -12.85 14.08
N LEU A 58 -5.55 -13.11 13.36
CA LEU A 58 -4.93 -14.43 13.28
C LEU A 58 -4.48 -14.94 14.66
N GLN A 59 -3.88 -14.06 15.48
CA GLN A 59 -3.49 -14.40 16.85
C GLN A 59 -4.68 -14.77 17.72
N GLN A 60 -5.80 -14.04 17.60
CA GLN A 60 -7.05 -14.36 18.29
C GLN A 60 -7.61 -15.72 17.83
N LEU A 61 -7.61 -16.00 16.52
CA LEU A 61 -8.05 -17.30 16.02
C LEU A 61 -7.16 -18.44 16.55
N GLN A 62 -5.85 -18.24 16.59
CA GLN A 62 -4.92 -19.23 17.12
C GLN A 62 -5.10 -19.45 18.62
N SER A 63 -5.44 -18.43 19.41
CA SER A 63 -5.78 -18.61 20.83
C SER A 63 -7.06 -19.43 20.99
N PHE A 64 -8.11 -19.13 20.21
CA PHE A 64 -9.35 -19.90 20.22
C PHE A 64 -9.15 -21.37 19.84
N VAL A 65 -8.31 -21.65 18.84
CA VAL A 65 -7.96 -23.02 18.47
C VAL A 65 -7.30 -23.75 19.64
N ARG A 66 -6.33 -23.12 20.32
CA ARG A 66 -5.64 -23.73 21.47
C ARG A 66 -6.58 -23.98 22.65
N GLU A 67 -7.50 -23.06 22.90
CA GLU A 67 -8.51 -23.21 23.95
C GLU A 67 -9.42 -24.42 23.65
N LEU A 68 -9.88 -24.56 22.42
CA LEU A 68 -10.75 -25.66 21.99
C LEU A 68 -10.04 -27.02 21.93
N GLU A 69 -8.74 -27.05 21.64
CA GLU A 69 -7.91 -28.26 21.71
C GLU A 69 -7.78 -28.81 23.14
N GLY A 70 -7.94 -27.97 24.16
CA GLY A 70 -7.93 -28.38 25.57
C GLY A 70 -9.27 -28.89 26.10
N VAL A 71 -10.34 -28.82 25.31
CA VAL A 71 -11.68 -29.27 25.70
C VAL A 71 -11.87 -30.74 25.34
N GLN A 72 -12.65 -31.48 26.15
CA GLN A 72 -12.95 -32.89 25.95
C GLN A 72 -13.50 -33.16 24.53
N ASP A 73 -12.98 -34.20 23.87
CA ASP A 73 -13.28 -34.47 22.46
C ASP A 73 -14.78 -34.70 22.23
N SER A 74 -15.37 -33.86 21.38
CA SER A 74 -16.71 -34.07 20.82
C SER A 74 -16.67 -33.84 19.32
N VAL A 75 -17.57 -34.50 18.59
CA VAL A 75 -17.69 -34.34 17.12
C VAL A 75 -17.90 -32.87 16.73
N LEU A 76 -18.65 -32.12 17.54
CA LEU A 76 -18.89 -30.69 17.34
C LEU A 76 -17.61 -29.86 17.51
N ILE A 77 -16.81 -30.16 18.55
CA ILE A 77 -15.52 -29.49 18.81
C ILE A 77 -14.53 -29.80 17.68
N SER A 78 -14.44 -31.06 17.25
CA SER A 78 -13.58 -31.48 16.15
C SER A 78 -13.92 -30.76 14.83
N ARG A 79 -15.22 -30.66 14.50
CA ARG A 79 -15.68 -29.92 13.31
C ARG A 79 -15.40 -28.42 13.41
N THR A 80 -15.60 -27.84 14.59
CA THR A 80 -15.33 -26.43 14.86
C THR A 80 -13.83 -26.13 14.72
N LEU A 81 -12.98 -26.99 15.26
CA LEU A 81 -11.51 -26.91 15.11
C LEU A 81 -11.10 -26.99 13.63
N ALA A 82 -11.69 -27.90 12.86
CA ALA A 82 -11.40 -28.00 11.43
C ALA A 82 -11.75 -26.70 10.67
N LEU A 83 -12.90 -26.08 10.97
CA LEU A 83 -13.31 -24.81 10.38
C LEU A 83 -12.39 -23.66 10.80
N LEU A 84 -12.00 -23.59 12.08
CA LEU A 84 -11.08 -22.56 12.57
C LEU A 84 -9.70 -22.70 11.93
N ARG A 85 -9.18 -23.93 11.79
CA ARG A 85 -7.89 -24.18 11.10
C ARG A 85 -7.95 -23.80 9.62
N ALA A 86 -9.06 -24.08 8.94
CA ALA A 86 -9.27 -23.63 7.56
C ALA A 86 -9.29 -22.09 7.47
N LEU A 87 -9.96 -21.42 8.40
CA LEU A 87 -10.00 -19.96 8.46
C LEU A 87 -8.60 -19.36 8.72
N VAL A 88 -7.83 -19.94 9.63
CA VAL A 88 -6.42 -19.58 9.88
C VAL A 88 -5.60 -19.67 8.58
N ALA A 89 -5.70 -20.79 7.85
CA ALA A 89 -4.98 -20.99 6.60
C ALA A 89 -5.34 -19.94 5.52
N VAL A 90 -6.63 -19.59 5.39
CA VAL A 90 -7.08 -18.54 4.47
C VAL A 90 -6.50 -17.18 4.84
N GLN A 91 -6.49 -16.83 6.13
CA GLN A 91 -5.95 -15.55 6.57
C GLN A 91 -4.43 -15.47 6.44
N GLU A 92 -3.70 -16.56 6.71
CA GLU A 92 -2.26 -16.62 6.45
C GLU A 92 -1.94 -16.40 4.96
N GLN A 93 -2.71 -17.03 4.07
CA GLN A 93 -2.54 -16.87 2.64
C GLN A 93 -2.81 -15.43 2.18
N ARG A 94 -3.84 -14.78 2.74
CA ARG A 94 -4.14 -13.36 2.46
C ARG A 94 -3.01 -12.43 2.90
N ILE A 95 -2.49 -12.60 4.11
CA ILE A 95 -1.35 -11.81 4.61
C ILE A 95 -0.13 -11.96 3.68
N ARG A 96 0.14 -13.18 3.19
CA ARG A 96 1.23 -13.43 2.22
C ARG A 96 0.97 -12.75 0.88
N ALA A 97 -0.27 -12.79 0.38
CA ALA A 97 -0.65 -12.14 -0.88
C ALA A 97 -0.49 -10.62 -0.82
N TYR A 98 -0.92 -9.97 0.28
CA TYR A 98 -0.67 -8.54 0.50
C TYR A 98 0.83 -8.23 0.54
N GLY A 99 1.63 -9.07 1.21
CA GLY A 99 3.08 -8.92 1.24
C GLY A 99 3.72 -8.95 -0.15
N ARG A 100 3.28 -9.86 -1.03
CA ARG A 100 3.78 -9.94 -2.41
C ARG A 100 3.37 -8.72 -3.26
N SER A 101 2.10 -8.32 -3.20
CA SER A 101 1.57 -7.18 -3.94
C SER A 101 2.39 -5.89 -3.68
N VAL A 102 2.73 -5.64 -2.41
CA VAL A 102 3.54 -4.47 -2.03
C VAL A 102 4.95 -4.54 -2.61
N ILE A 103 5.59 -5.72 -2.60
CA ILE A 103 6.95 -5.91 -3.14
C ILE A 103 6.96 -5.75 -4.67
N ASP A 104 6.00 -6.39 -5.36
CA ASP A 104 5.92 -6.37 -6.82
C ASP A 104 5.64 -4.96 -7.33
N ALA A 105 4.70 -4.25 -6.72
CA ALA A 105 4.42 -2.87 -7.09
C ALA A 105 5.60 -1.94 -6.79
N GLY A 106 6.38 -2.21 -5.74
CA GLY A 106 7.59 -1.45 -5.41
C GLY A 106 8.68 -1.67 -6.46
N ARG A 107 8.81 -2.90 -6.96
CA ARG A 107 9.75 -3.26 -8.03
C ARG A 107 9.38 -2.60 -9.36
N VAL A 108 8.10 -2.64 -9.74
CA VAL A 108 7.61 -1.98 -10.96
C VAL A 108 7.79 -0.46 -10.88
N ALA A 109 7.49 0.13 -9.72
CA ALA A 109 7.73 1.56 -9.50
C ALA A 109 9.22 1.92 -9.62
N GLY A 110 10.13 1.10 -9.07
CA GLY A 110 11.58 1.29 -9.24
C GLY A 110 12.01 1.27 -10.71
N LEU A 111 11.59 0.24 -11.45
CA LEU A 111 11.90 0.10 -12.89
C LEU A 111 11.39 1.28 -13.72
N LEU A 112 10.18 1.77 -13.42
CA LEU A 112 9.62 2.94 -14.11
C LEU A 112 10.45 4.20 -13.81
N MET A 113 10.82 4.43 -12.54
CA MET A 113 11.61 5.58 -12.14
C MET A 113 13.02 5.57 -12.76
N ASP A 114 13.66 4.40 -12.83
CA ASP A 114 14.97 4.23 -13.48
C ASP A 114 14.89 4.56 -14.99
N TYR A 115 13.90 3.99 -15.69
CA TYR A 115 13.67 4.27 -17.11
C TYR A 115 13.42 5.76 -17.38
N LEU A 116 12.66 6.43 -16.53
CA LEU A 116 12.35 7.85 -16.68
C LEU A 116 13.55 8.74 -16.37
N GLY A 117 14.38 8.34 -15.40
CA GLY A 117 15.67 8.99 -15.15
C GLY A 117 16.55 8.95 -16.39
N ASP A 118 16.68 7.79 -17.01
CA ASP A 118 17.47 7.61 -18.24
C ASP A 118 16.92 8.43 -19.42
N VAL A 119 15.59 8.48 -19.59
CA VAL A 119 14.95 9.26 -20.67
C VAL A 119 15.07 10.77 -20.46
N MET A 120 15.08 11.25 -19.22
CA MET A 120 15.18 12.70 -18.91
C MET A 120 16.62 13.21 -18.81
N HIS A 121 17.62 12.32 -18.73
CA HIS A 121 19.05 12.66 -18.80
C HIS A 121 19.62 12.66 -20.23
N LEU A 122 18.78 12.38 -21.24
CA LEU A 122 19.02 12.54 -22.68
C LEU A 122 18.49 13.90 -23.17
#